data_AF-A0A1L3ZZK3-F1
#
_entry.id   AF-A0A1L3ZZK3-F1
#
_cell.length_a   1.000
_cell.length_b   1.000
_cell.length_c   1.000
_cell.angle_alpha   90.00
_cell.angle_beta   90.00
_cell.angle_gamma   90.00
#
_symmetry.space_group_name_H-M   'P 1'
#
loop_
_entity.id
_entity.type
_entity.pdbx_description
1 polymer ?
#
loop_
_entity_poly.entity_id
_entity_poly.type
_entity_poly.pdbx_seq_one_letter_code
_entity_poly.pdbx_strand_id
1 'polypeptide(L)'
;MADGHLNKCRDCTKIDARRHRLENAETVRAYDRERARRPERVAKRSTYAKAYRYQNPEKRAAHTALGNAVRSGKLKKQPCAFCGSGERLEAHHHDYNKPLDVTWLCSACHGRFHALEAMATYREDRP
;
A
#
# COMPACT_ATOMS: atom_id res chain seq x y z
N MET A 1 9.01 16.27 -27.63
CA MET A 1 9.10 16.01 -29.08
C MET A 1 8.08 16.89 -29.78
N ALA A 2 8.40 17.34 -31.00
CA ALA A 2 7.65 18.38 -31.71
C ALA A 2 6.26 17.93 -32.21
N ASP A 3 5.97 16.62 -32.18
CA ASP A 3 4.75 15.96 -32.68
C ASP A 3 3.88 15.33 -31.57
N GLY A 4 4.29 15.44 -30.30
CA GLY A 4 3.56 14.88 -29.15
C GLY A 4 3.60 13.35 -29.02
N HIS A 5 4.24 12.62 -29.93
CA HIS A 5 4.39 11.17 -29.83
C HIS A 5 5.75 10.83 -29.23
N LEU A 6 5.79 9.82 -28.35
CA LEU A 6 6.99 9.45 -27.61
C LEU A 6 7.96 8.56 -28.42
N ASN A 7 7.63 8.22 -29.68
CA ASN A 7 8.40 7.37 -30.60
C ASN A 7 8.94 6.08 -29.96
N LYS A 8 8.25 5.59 -28.93
CA LYS A 8 8.57 4.35 -28.22
C LYS A 8 7.29 3.66 -27.78
N CYS A 9 7.36 2.34 -27.73
CA CYS A 9 6.23 1.51 -27.33
C CYS A 9 5.85 1.74 -25.85
N ARG A 10 4.64 1.32 -25.45
CA ARG A 10 4.16 1.42 -24.06
C ARG A 10 5.10 0.71 -23.08
N ASP A 11 5.58 -0.49 -23.43
CA ASP A 11 6.42 -1.28 -22.54
C ASP A 11 7.85 -0.70 -22.45
N CYS A 12 8.36 -0.19 -23.57
CA CYS A 12 9.58 0.58 -23.67
C CYS A 12 9.53 1.77 -22.69
N THR A 13 8.41 2.50 -22.69
CA THR A 13 8.18 3.63 -21.76
C THR A 13 8.16 3.19 -20.29
N LYS A 14 7.53 2.05 -19.97
CA LYS A 14 7.50 1.52 -18.60
C LYS A 14 8.90 1.10 -18.12
N ILE A 15 9.69 0.47 -18.99
CA ILE A 15 11.07 0.07 -18.69
C ILE A 15 11.89 1.31 -18.36
N ASP A 16 11.83 2.34 -19.20
CA ASP A 16 12.53 3.60 -18.96
C ASP A 16 12.10 4.26 -17.65
N ALA A 17 10.79 4.33 -17.38
CA ALA A 17 10.28 4.91 -16.15
C ALA A 17 10.74 4.12 -14.90
N ARG A 18 10.79 2.79 -14.99
CA ARG A 18 11.31 1.93 -13.91
C ARG A 18 12.80 2.16 -13.71
N ARG A 19 13.58 2.17 -14.78
CA ARG A 19 15.03 2.43 -14.77
C ARG A 19 15.34 3.78 -14.13
N HIS A 20 14.68 4.84 -14.58
CA HIS A 20 14.83 6.18 -14.00
C HIS A 20 14.56 6.18 -12.49
N ARG A 21 13.49 5.52 -12.02
CA ARG A 21 13.18 5.45 -10.58
C ARG A 21 14.20 4.65 -9.77
N LEU A 22 14.86 3.65 -10.37
CA LEU A 22 15.90 2.87 -9.70
C LEU A 22 17.21 3.65 -9.62
N GLU A 23 17.64 4.23 -10.75
CA GLU A 23 18.90 4.99 -10.85
C GLU A 23 18.84 6.32 -10.09
N ASN A 24 17.65 6.93 -9.98
CA ASN A 24 17.44 8.24 -9.35
C ASN A 24 16.59 8.15 -8.08
N ALA A 25 16.77 7.08 -7.29
CA ALA A 25 15.86 6.76 -6.19
C ALA A 25 15.73 7.89 -5.16
N GLU A 26 16.84 8.55 -4.81
CA GLU A 26 16.84 9.63 -3.82
C GLU A 26 16.08 10.87 -4.31
N THR A 27 16.41 11.35 -5.51
CA THR A 27 15.81 12.55 -6.10
C THR A 27 14.32 12.34 -6.37
N VAL A 28 13.94 11.16 -6.89
CA VAL A 28 12.53 10.79 -7.08
C VAL A 28 11.78 10.77 -5.75
N ARG A 29 12.35 10.17 -4.70
CA ARG A 29 11.72 10.15 -3.36
C ARG A 29 11.58 11.55 -2.79
N ALA A 30 12.58 12.42 -2.97
CA ALA A 30 12.52 13.82 -2.54
C ALA A 30 11.41 14.58 -3.27
N TYR A 31 11.35 14.44 -4.60
CA TYR A 31 10.29 15.00 -5.43
C TYR A 31 8.91 14.49 -5.01
N ASP A 32 8.73 13.19 -4.79
CA ASP A 32 7.44 12.61 -4.39
C ASP A 32 7.00 13.08 -3.00
N ARG A 33 7.93 13.25 -2.06
CA ARG A 33 7.65 13.85 -0.74
C ARG A 33 7.15 15.29 -0.90
N GLU A 34 7.81 16.09 -1.72
CA GLU A 34 7.42 17.49 -1.93
C GLU A 34 6.10 17.59 -2.69
N ARG A 35 5.93 16.79 -3.74
CA ARG A 35 4.69 16.66 -4.49
C ARG A 35 3.51 16.25 -3.59
N ALA A 36 3.73 15.40 -2.61
CA ALA A 36 2.69 14.99 -1.66
C ALA A 36 2.26 16.11 -0.69
N ARG A 37 3.10 17.13 -0.48
CA ARG A 37 2.84 18.28 0.40
C ARG A 37 2.08 19.41 -0.30
N ARG A 38 1.99 19.40 -1.63
CA ARG A 38 1.32 20.46 -2.38
C ARG A 38 -0.14 20.64 -1.95
N PRO A 39 -0.63 21.90 -1.76
CA PRO A 39 -1.95 22.16 -1.18
C PRO A 39 -3.10 21.44 -1.89
N GLU A 40 -3.08 21.36 -3.22
CA GLU A 40 -4.11 20.68 -4.01
C GLU A 40 -4.17 19.17 -3.77
N ARG A 41 -3.04 18.55 -3.41
CA ARG A 41 -2.96 17.12 -3.08
C ARG A 41 -3.39 16.87 -1.63
N VAL A 42 -3.00 17.77 -0.73
CA VAL A 42 -3.40 17.73 0.68
C VAL A 42 -4.91 17.91 0.82
N ALA A 43 -5.49 18.90 0.13
CA ALA A 43 -6.94 19.15 0.13
C ALA A 43 -7.75 17.93 -0.34
N LYS A 44 -7.24 17.21 -1.34
CA LYS A 44 -7.87 15.98 -1.87
C LYS A 44 -7.68 14.74 -0.99
N ARG A 45 -6.78 14.75 0.01
CA ARG A 45 -6.53 13.58 0.86
C ARG A 45 -7.78 13.17 1.64
N SER A 46 -8.51 14.14 2.19
CA SER A 46 -9.74 13.90 2.95
C SER A 46 -10.85 13.33 2.07
N THR A 47 -11.02 13.86 0.85
CA THR A 47 -12.06 13.40 -0.08
C THR A 47 -11.82 11.96 -0.51
N TYR A 48 -10.58 11.60 -0.87
CA TYR A 48 -10.24 10.22 -1.19
C TYR A 48 -10.38 9.27 0.00
N ALA A 49 -9.97 9.70 1.19
CA ALA A 49 -10.14 8.89 2.41
C ALA A 49 -11.63 8.65 2.72
N LYS A 50 -12.50 9.65 2.54
CA LYS A 50 -13.95 9.51 2.72
C LYS A 50 -14.54 8.56 1.68
N ALA A 51 -14.19 8.74 0.40
CA ALA A 51 -14.65 7.89 -0.69
C ALA A 51 -14.25 6.42 -0.47
N TYR A 52 -12.99 6.17 -0.09
CA TYR A 52 -12.51 4.82 0.19
C TYR A 52 -13.29 4.14 1.31
N ARG A 53 -13.55 4.85 2.42
CA ARG A 53 -14.35 4.31 3.55
C ARG A 53 -15.79 4.01 3.14
N TYR A 54 -16.38 4.85 2.30
CA TYR A 54 -17.73 4.64 1.79
C TYR A 54 -17.82 3.43 0.86
N GLN A 55 -16.80 3.24 0.00
CA GLN A 55 -16.73 2.13 -0.95
C GLN A 55 -16.31 0.79 -0.32
N ASN A 56 -15.68 0.80 0.87
CA ASN A 56 -15.16 -0.39 1.54
C ASN A 56 -15.65 -0.45 3.01
N PRO A 57 -16.97 -0.50 3.26
CA PRO A 57 -17.52 -0.53 4.62
C PRO A 57 -17.06 -1.75 5.42
N GLU A 58 -16.87 -2.91 4.76
CA GLU A 58 -16.40 -4.16 5.35
C GLU A 58 -14.97 -4.02 5.89
N LYS A 59 -14.05 -3.42 5.12
CA LYS A 59 -12.67 -3.16 5.58
C LYS A 59 -12.68 -2.18 6.74
N ARG A 60 -13.52 -1.15 6.66
CA ARG A 60 -13.64 -0.16 7.74
C ARG A 60 -14.14 -0.80 9.03
N ALA A 61 -15.14 -1.68 8.94
CA ALA A 61 -15.67 -2.42 10.08
C ALA A 61 -14.58 -3.33 10.68
N ALA A 62 -13.84 -4.06 9.84
CA ALA A 62 -12.78 -4.95 10.28
C ALA A 62 -11.65 -4.23 11.02
N HIS A 63 -11.15 -3.13 10.45
CA HIS A 63 -10.15 -2.29 11.11
C HIS A 63 -10.67 -1.69 12.42
N THR A 64 -11.95 -1.35 12.51
CA THR A 64 -12.57 -0.85 13.76
C THR A 64 -12.61 -1.93 14.83
N ALA A 65 -13.11 -3.12 14.49
CA ALA A 65 -13.21 -4.25 15.40
C ALA A 65 -11.83 -4.66 15.91
N LEU A 66 -10.85 -4.78 15.01
CA LEU A 66 -9.47 -5.07 15.39
C LEU A 66 -8.88 -4.00 16.33
N GLY A 67 -9.00 -2.72 15.97
CA GLY A 67 -8.49 -1.62 16.79
C GLY A 67 -9.11 -1.59 18.19
N ASN A 68 -10.40 -1.90 18.29
CA ASN A 68 -11.10 -2.01 19.57
C ASN A 68 -10.64 -3.22 20.38
N ALA A 69 -10.44 -4.37 19.74
CA ALA A 69 -9.93 -5.57 20.41
C ALA A 69 -8.50 -5.37 20.94
N VAL A 70 -7.64 -4.66 20.20
CA VAL A 70 -6.30 -4.31 20.66
C VAL A 70 -6.34 -3.31 21.81
N ARG A 71 -7.15 -2.24 21.69
CA ARG A 71 -7.27 -1.21 22.74
C ARG A 71 -7.82 -1.77 24.05
N SER A 72 -8.79 -2.68 23.97
CA SER A 72 -9.39 -3.34 25.13
C SER A 72 -8.53 -4.47 25.71
N GLY A 73 -7.43 -4.84 25.05
CA GLY A 73 -6.57 -5.95 25.47
C GLY A 73 -7.11 -7.34 25.13
N LYS A 74 -8.30 -7.45 24.52
CA LYS A 74 -8.88 -8.71 24.02
C LYS A 74 -7.97 -9.40 22.99
N LEU A 75 -7.22 -8.62 22.21
CA LEU A 75 -6.23 -9.11 21.27
C LEU A 75 -4.89 -8.42 21.50
N LYS A 76 -3.82 -9.19 21.66
CA LYS A 76 -2.46 -8.66 21.76
C LYS A 76 -1.77 -8.72 20.40
N LYS A 77 -1.10 -7.64 20.03
CA LYS A 77 -0.23 -7.63 18.84
C LYS A 77 0.85 -8.69 19.01
N GLN A 78 1.11 -9.45 17.95
CA GLN A 78 2.22 -10.40 17.91
C GLN A 78 3.42 -9.78 17.18
N PRO A 79 4.65 -10.24 17.45
CA PRO A 79 5.80 -9.89 16.63
C PRO A 79 5.56 -10.19 15.14
N CYS A 80 6.30 -9.50 14.27
CA CYS A 80 6.21 -9.70 12.84
C CYS A 80 6.41 -11.18 12.48
N ALA A 81 5.44 -11.78 11.80
CA ALA A 81 5.49 -13.19 11.43
C ALA A 81 6.68 -13.55 10.51
N PHE A 82 7.23 -12.57 9.79
CA PHE A 82 8.32 -12.79 8.83
C PHE A 82 9.71 -12.51 9.38
N CYS A 83 9.86 -11.49 10.25
CA CYS A 83 11.18 -11.09 10.73
C CYS A 83 11.30 -11.00 12.26
N GLY A 84 10.24 -11.29 13.01
CA GLY A 84 10.23 -11.26 14.47
C GLY A 84 10.27 -9.86 15.10
N SER A 85 10.33 -8.77 14.32
CA SER A 85 10.32 -7.41 14.85
C SER A 85 9.05 -7.11 15.65
N GLY A 86 9.19 -6.51 16.83
CA GLY A 86 8.07 -5.95 17.61
C GLY A 86 7.71 -4.51 17.24
N GLU A 87 8.46 -3.88 16.34
CA GLU A 87 8.29 -2.47 16.00
C GLU A 87 7.42 -2.26 14.76
N ARG A 88 6.68 -1.14 14.76
CA ARG A 88 5.86 -0.67 13.63
C ARG A 88 4.94 -1.77 13.06
N LEU A 89 4.28 -2.49 13.97
CA LEU A 89 3.38 -3.60 13.66
C LEU A 89 2.04 -3.13 13.10
N GLU A 90 1.72 -3.67 11.94
CA GLU A 90 0.47 -3.53 11.20
C GLU A 90 -0.20 -4.90 11.10
N ALA A 91 -1.53 -4.89 11.05
CA ALA A 91 -2.30 -6.10 10.83
C ALA A 91 -2.59 -6.25 9.35
N HIS A 92 -2.22 -7.40 8.81
CA HIS A 92 -2.59 -7.82 7.48
C HIS A 92 -3.86 -8.69 7.56
N HIS A 93 -4.90 -8.28 6.84
CA HIS A 93 -6.18 -8.98 6.74
C HIS A 93 -6.22 -9.80 5.44
N HIS A 94 -6.27 -11.13 5.55
CA HIS A 94 -6.52 -12.02 4.41
C HIS A 94 -8.00 -12.07 4.03
N ASP A 95 -8.88 -12.02 5.03
CA ASP A 95 -10.33 -11.96 4.88
C ASP A 95 -10.91 -10.91 5.83
N TYR A 96 -11.45 -9.83 5.26
CA TYR A 96 -12.03 -8.73 6.04
C TYR A 96 -13.32 -9.13 6.78
N ASN A 97 -13.95 -10.27 6.46
CA ASN A 97 -15.09 -10.80 7.24
C ASN A 97 -14.65 -11.47 8.55
N LYS A 98 -13.36 -11.74 8.72
CA LYS A 98 -12.75 -12.29 9.95
C LYS A 98 -11.86 -11.23 10.60
N PRO A 99 -12.44 -10.21 11.25
CA PRO A 99 -11.73 -8.97 11.55
C PRO A 99 -10.58 -9.10 12.55
N LEU A 100 -10.59 -10.17 13.37
CA LEU A 100 -9.55 -10.47 14.36
C LEU A 100 -8.54 -11.53 13.88
N ASP A 101 -8.82 -12.17 12.73
CA ASP A 101 -7.93 -13.14 12.10
C ASP A 101 -6.96 -12.37 11.22
N VAL A 102 -5.81 -12.02 11.79
CA VAL A 102 -4.82 -11.16 11.16
C VAL A 102 -3.42 -11.73 11.33
N THR A 103 -2.60 -11.51 10.31
CA THR A 103 -1.16 -11.71 10.43
C THR A 103 -0.51 -10.40 10.86
N TRP A 104 0.23 -10.41 11.97
CA TRP A 104 0.99 -9.24 12.39
C TRP A 104 2.29 -9.15 11.60
N LEU A 105 2.51 -8.01 10.93
CA LEU A 105 3.70 -7.76 10.12
C LEU A 105 4.24 -6.37 10.46
N CYS A 106 5.57 -6.20 10.47
CA CYS A 106 6.13 -4.86 10.50
C CYS A 106 5.85 -4.15 9.17
N SER A 107 5.76 -2.82 9.16
CA SER A 107 5.40 -2.06 7.95
C SER A 107 6.27 -2.38 6.71
N ALA A 108 7.55 -2.73 6.91
CA ALA A 108 8.45 -3.15 5.83
C ALA A 108 8.07 -4.52 5.25
N CYS A 109 7.79 -5.51 6.10
CA CYS A 109 7.37 -6.84 5.65
C CYS A 109 5.95 -6.81 5.07
N HIS A 110 5.06 -6.01 5.64
CA HIS A 110 3.70 -5.84 5.15
C HIS A 110 3.67 -5.26 3.73
N GLY A 111 4.44 -4.21 3.45
CA GLY A 111 4.57 -3.66 2.10
C GLY A 111 5.18 -4.62 1.09
N ARG A 112 6.16 -5.45 1.51
CA ARG A 112 6.72 -6.52 0.67
C ARG A 112 5.69 -7.61 0.39
N PHE A 113 4.89 -7.99 1.38
CA PHE A 113 3.84 -9.00 1.23
C PHE A 113 2.80 -8.56 0.19
N HIS A 114 2.27 -7.34 0.30
CA HIS A 114 1.35 -6.81 -0.71
C HIS A 114 1.97 -6.72 -2.12
N ALA A 115 3.26 -6.41 -2.22
CA ALA A 115 3.94 -6.42 -3.52
C ALA A 115 4.03 -7.84 -4.11
N LEU A 116 4.22 -8.86 -3.27
CA LEU A 116 4.21 -10.27 -3.71
C LEU A 116 2.81 -10.74 -4.10
N GLU A 117 1.79 -10.40 -3.31
CA GLU A 117 0.38 -10.71 -3.64
C GLU A 117 -0.02 -10.14 -5.00
N ALA A 118 0.30 -8.86 -5.25
CA ALA A 118 0.02 -8.20 -6.53
C ALA A 118 0.76 -8.83 -7.72
N MET A 119 1.91 -9.47 -7.48
CA MET A 119 2.63 -10.22 -8.53
C MET A 119 2.04 -11.60 -8.77
N ALA A 120 1.48 -12.24 -7.74
CA ALA A 120 0.86 -13.56 -7.83
C ALA A 120 -0.46 -13.49 -8.62
N THR A 121 -1.33 -12.55 -8.30
CA THR A 121 -2.64 -12.38 -8.99
C THR A 121 -2.46 -12.04 -10.48
N TYR A 122 -1.42 -11.28 -10.83
CA TYR A 122 -1.09 -10.99 -12.24
C TYR A 122 -0.74 -12.24 -13.06
N ARG A 123 -0.29 -13.33 -12.43
CA ARG A 123 0.02 -14.59 -13.13
C ARG A 123 -1.21 -15.46 -13.37
N GLU A 124 -2.23 -15.32 -12.52
CA GLU A 124 -3.47 -16.09 -12.60
C GLU A 124 -4.46 -15.46 -13.61
N ASP A 125 -4.44 -14.14 -13.76
CA ASP A 125 -5.32 -13.38 -14.66
C ASP A 125 -4.77 -13.23 -16.11
N ARG A 126 -3.79 -14.03 -16.52
CA ARG A 126 -3.22 -14.00 -17.87
C ARG A 126 -3.87 -15.09 -18.74
N PRO A 127 -4.64 -14.74 -19.80
CA PRO A 127 -5.07 -15.73 -20.79
C PRO A 127 -3.89 -16.34 -21.54
#